data_AF-A0A9D7Y931-F1
#
_entry.id   AF-A0A9D7Y931-F1
#
_cell.length_a   1.000
_cell.length_b   1.000
_cell.length_c   1.000
_cell.angle_alpha   90.00
_cell.angle_beta   90.00
_cell.angle_gamma   90.00
#
_symmetry.space_group_name_H-M   'P 1'
#
loop_
_entity.id
_entity.type
_entity.pdbx_description
1 polymer ?
#
loop_
_entity_poly.entity_id
_entity_poly.type
_entity_poly.pdbx_seq_one_letter_code
_entity_poly.pdbx_strand_id
1 'polypeptide(L)'
;MVKDEEAVYLKEQELSFLLGILTACKLSMADVALINLHKTHTNYNLLREQFAAEKILLFGVKPSQIDMPLDFPQYQLQKYNGQVYMCAPALAHLMEDRIEKTKLWNMLKQLFGLA
;
A
#
# COMPACT_ATOMS: atom_id res chain seq x y z
N MET A 1 -0.68 0.15 3.40
CA MET A 1 -0.86 -0.92 4.40
C MET A 1 0.18 -1.99 4.15
N VAL A 2 0.67 -2.58 5.23
CA VAL A 2 1.70 -3.61 5.23
C VAL A 2 1.32 -4.70 6.25
N LYS A 3 2.08 -5.79 6.27
CA LYS A 3 1.97 -6.82 7.30
C LYS A 3 3.37 -7.26 7.71
N ASP A 4 3.80 -6.83 8.90
CA ASP A 4 5.09 -7.17 9.49
C ASP A 4 4.88 -7.74 10.90
N GLU A 5 5.38 -8.95 11.13
CA GLU A 5 5.13 -9.69 12.37
C GLU A 5 6.00 -9.21 13.53
N GLU A 6 7.21 -8.75 13.22
CA GLU A 6 8.27 -8.47 14.20
C GLU A 6 8.28 -6.99 14.59
N ALA A 7 8.15 -6.08 13.61
CA ALA A 7 8.22 -4.65 13.85
C ALA A 7 6.85 -4.04 14.22
N VAL A 8 6.88 -2.85 14.84
CA VAL A 8 5.65 -2.07 15.10
C VAL A 8 4.98 -1.70 13.77
N TYR A 9 5.76 -1.20 12.82
CA TYR A 9 5.27 -0.86 11.48
C TYR A 9 5.99 -1.65 10.38
N LEU A 10 7.31 -1.49 10.27
CA LEU A 10 8.17 -2.15 9.29
C LEU A 10 9.60 -2.29 9.85
N LYS A 11 10.33 -3.32 9.41
CA LYS A 11 11.79 -3.39 9.54
C LYS A 11 12.46 -2.21 8.82
N GLU A 12 13.66 -1.81 9.28
CA GLU A 12 14.37 -0.61 8.82
C GLU A 12 14.62 -0.58 7.29
N GLN A 13 14.98 -1.72 6.70
CA GLN A 13 15.23 -1.82 5.26
C GLN A 13 13.94 -1.60 4.45
N GLU A 14 12.82 -2.22 4.88
CA GLU A 14 11.51 -2.05 4.24
C GLU A 14 10.97 -0.64 4.42
N LEU A 15 11.19 -0.02 5.59
CA LEU A 15 10.81 1.37 5.83
C LEU A 15 11.60 2.31 4.92
N SER A 16 12.91 2.13 4.79
CA SER A 16 13.75 2.91 3.89
C SER A 16 13.31 2.78 2.43
N PHE A 17 12.94 1.56 2.01
CA PHE A 17 12.40 1.32 0.68
C PHE A 17 11.05 2.01 0.47
N LEU A 18 10.14 1.94 1.45
CA LEU A 18 8.86 2.65 1.41
C LEU A 18 9.06 4.17 1.31
N LEU A 19 9.99 4.74 2.07
CA LEU A 19 10.32 6.17 2.00
C LEU A 19 10.80 6.57 0.60
N GLY A 20 11.60 5.72 -0.06
CA GLY A 20 12.01 5.90 -1.45
C GLY A 20 10.84 5.91 -2.43
N ILE A 21 9.88 4.99 -2.24
CA ILE A 21 8.64 4.95 -3.02
C ILE A 21 7.82 6.23 -2.84
N LEU A 22 7.62 6.67 -1.59
CA LEU A 22 6.87 7.90 -1.28
C LEU A 22 7.54 9.12 -1.90
N THR A 23 8.86 9.24 -1.73
CA THR A 23 9.65 10.35 -2.30
C THR A 23 9.51 10.41 -3.82
N ALA A 24 9.58 9.26 -4.52
CA ALA A 24 9.37 9.20 -5.97
C ALA A 24 7.95 9.63 -6.37
N CYS A 25 6.97 9.45 -5.48
CA CYS A 25 5.60 9.93 -5.64
C CYS A 25 5.37 11.36 -5.13
N LYS A 26 6.43 12.08 -4.73
CA LYS A 26 6.38 13.42 -4.13
C LYS A 26 5.58 13.48 -2.82
N LEU A 27 5.63 12.39 -2.05
CA LEU A 27 5.01 12.24 -0.74
C LEU A 27 6.07 12.07 0.34
N SER A 28 5.70 12.39 1.57
CA SER A 28 6.46 12.11 2.79
C SER A 28 5.64 11.27 3.77
N MET A 29 6.24 10.86 4.89
CA MET A 29 5.49 10.20 5.97
C MET A 29 4.42 11.09 6.60
N ALA A 30 4.54 12.42 6.49
CA ALA A 30 3.52 13.33 6.99
C ALA A 30 2.25 13.31 6.13
N ASP A 31 2.35 12.87 4.88
CA ASP A 31 1.25 12.84 3.91
C ASP A 31 0.48 11.51 3.91
N VAL A 32 0.95 10.51 4.67
CA VAL A 32 0.42 9.14 4.61
C VAL A 32 0.16 8.54 5.99
N ALA A 33 -0.85 7.69 6.06
CA ALA A 33 -1.05 6.78 7.19
C ALA A 33 -0.41 5.41 6.88
N LEU A 34 0.53 4.98 7.72
CA LEU A 34 1.12 3.63 7.63
C LEU A 34 0.45 2.70 8.64
N ILE A 35 -0.26 1.70 8.13
CA ILE A 35 -0.95 0.69 8.95
C ILE A 35 -0.29 -0.67 8.75
N ASN A 36 0.16 -1.27 9.85
CA ASN A 36 0.61 -2.66 9.92
C ASN A 36 -0.54 -3.54 10.44
N LEU A 37 -1.09 -4.38 9.55
CA LEU A 37 -2.23 -5.25 9.86
C LEU A 37 -1.93 -6.34 10.89
N HIS A 38 -0.66 -6.66 11.11
CA HIS A 38 -0.31 -7.63 12.15
C HIS A 38 -0.45 -7.04 13.56
N LYS A 39 -0.25 -5.72 13.71
CA LYS A 39 -0.30 -5.02 15.01
C LYS A 39 -1.59 -4.23 15.20
N THR A 40 -2.31 -3.96 14.12
CA THR A 40 -3.53 -3.14 14.12
C THR A 40 -4.68 -3.92 13.51
N HIS A 41 -5.69 -4.23 14.32
CA HIS A 41 -6.94 -4.78 13.82
C HIS A 41 -7.77 -3.66 13.19
N THR A 42 -8.01 -3.74 11.89
CA THR A 42 -8.87 -2.80 11.16
C THR A 42 -9.54 -3.53 10.00
N ASN A 43 -10.60 -2.93 9.47
CA ASN A 43 -11.32 -3.43 8.32
C ASN A 43 -11.75 -2.27 7.42
N TYR A 44 -12.35 -2.61 6.29
CA TYR A 44 -12.78 -1.66 5.26
C TYR A 44 -13.66 -0.53 5.82
N ASN A 45 -14.61 -0.84 6.71
CA ASN A 45 -15.51 0.16 7.28
C ASN A 45 -14.77 1.09 8.24
N LEU A 46 -13.97 0.52 9.15
CA LEU A 46 -13.17 1.31 10.10
C LEU A 46 -12.16 2.22 9.38
N LEU A 47 -11.52 1.72 8.33
CA LEU A 47 -10.58 2.52 7.53
C LEU A 47 -11.27 3.74 6.91
N ARG A 48 -12.52 3.61 6.47
CA ARG A 48 -13.29 4.71 5.89
C ARG A 48 -13.75 5.73 6.91
N GLU A 49 -14.10 5.28 8.11
CA GLU A 49 -14.54 6.16 9.19
C GLU A 49 -13.37 6.94 9.80
N GLN A 50 -12.21 6.29 9.92
CA GLN A 50 -11.03 6.87 10.57
C GLN A 50 -10.16 7.70 9.63
N PHE A 51 -10.16 7.40 8.33
CA PHE A 51 -9.29 8.05 7.36
C PHE A 51 -10.05 8.53 6.13
N ALA A 52 -9.87 9.81 5.79
CA ALA A 52 -10.31 10.36 4.50
C ALA A 52 -9.30 10.06 3.38
N ALA A 53 -8.74 8.85 3.34
CA ALA A 53 -7.71 8.49 2.37
C ALA A 53 -8.32 8.29 0.98
N GLU A 54 -7.86 9.04 -0.03
CA GLU A 54 -8.31 8.86 -1.41
C GLU A 54 -7.67 7.64 -2.10
N LYS A 55 -6.47 7.25 -1.66
CA LYS A 55 -5.62 6.25 -2.31
C LYS A 55 -5.09 5.29 -1.25
N ILE A 56 -5.30 3.99 -1.44
CA ILE A 56 -4.94 2.94 -0.49
C ILE A 56 -4.05 1.93 -1.20
N LEU A 57 -2.81 1.82 -0.73
CA LEU A 57 -1.81 0.88 -1.23
C LEU A 57 -1.72 -0.32 -0.29
N LEU A 58 -1.81 -1.54 -0.82
CA LEU A 58 -1.76 -2.79 -0.07
C LEU A 58 -0.51 -3.57 -0.49
N PHE A 59 0.53 -3.57 0.34
CA PHE A 59 1.79 -4.29 0.09
C PHE A 59 1.79 -5.62 0.84
N GLY A 60 1.66 -6.74 0.11
CA GLY A 60 1.58 -8.07 0.70
C GLY A 60 0.28 -8.33 1.48
N VAL A 61 -0.72 -7.47 1.29
CA VAL A 61 -2.03 -7.53 1.93
C VAL A 61 -3.09 -7.75 0.84
N LYS A 62 -3.96 -8.74 1.04
CA LYS A 62 -5.10 -9.00 0.16
C LYS A 62 -6.34 -8.20 0.60
N PRO A 63 -7.24 -7.82 -0.33
CA PRO A 63 -8.48 -7.11 0.01
C PRO A 63 -9.34 -7.86 1.04
N SER A 64 -9.39 -9.19 0.95
CA SER A 64 -10.14 -10.02 1.91
C SER A 64 -9.60 -9.96 3.34
N GLN A 65 -8.34 -9.58 3.55
CA GLN A 65 -7.77 -9.44 4.90
C GLN A 65 -8.24 -8.19 5.64
N ILE A 66 -8.91 -7.27 4.93
CA ILE A 66 -9.53 -6.07 5.50
C ILE A 66 -11.04 -6.10 5.30
N ASP A 67 -11.64 -7.27 5.08
CA ASP A 67 -13.07 -7.45 4.84
C ASP A 67 -13.61 -6.59 3.67
N MET A 68 -12.78 -6.34 2.65
CA MET A 68 -13.23 -5.59 1.49
C MET A 68 -14.24 -6.42 0.69
N PRO A 69 -15.36 -5.85 0.23
CA PRO A 69 -16.42 -6.58 -0.48
C PRO A 69 -16.03 -6.98 -1.91
N LEU A 70 -14.85 -6.58 -2.38
CA LEU A 70 -14.35 -6.81 -3.72
C LEU A 70 -12.98 -7.48 -3.64
N ASP A 71 -12.70 -8.35 -4.60
CA ASP A 71 -11.37 -8.88 -4.86
C ASP A 71 -10.85 -8.38 -6.21
N PHE A 72 -9.55 -8.16 -6.31
CA PHE A 72 -8.90 -7.65 -7.52
C PHE A 72 -7.40 -8.03 -7.53
N PRO A 73 -6.83 -8.28 -8.71
CA PRO A 73 -5.43 -8.68 -8.84
C PRO A 73 -4.47 -7.55 -8.46
N GLN A 74 -3.22 -7.95 -8.24
CA GLN A 74 -2.12 -7.02 -8.05
C GLN A 74 -1.90 -6.15 -9.30
N TYR A 75 -1.43 -4.92 -9.08
CA TYR A 75 -1.18 -3.92 -10.12
C TYR A 75 -2.41 -3.55 -10.96
N GLN A 76 -3.60 -3.65 -10.37
CA GLN A 76 -4.82 -3.05 -10.93
C GLN A 76 -5.27 -1.90 -10.05
N LEU A 77 -5.57 -0.75 -10.66
CA LEU A 77 -6.24 0.36 -9.97
C LEU A 77 -7.73 0.04 -9.83
N GLN A 78 -8.14 -0.34 -8.63
CA GLN A 78 -9.54 -0.61 -8.33
C GLN A 78 -10.19 0.64 -7.71
N LYS A 79 -11.19 1.21 -8.40
CA LYS A 79 -11.99 2.30 -7.84
C LYS A 79 -13.17 1.73 -7.08
N TYR A 80 -13.39 2.17 -5.84
CA TYR A 80 -14.54 1.76 -5.04
C TYR A 80 -14.86 2.80 -3.97
N ASN A 81 -16.14 3.19 -3.86
CA ASN A 81 -16.65 4.14 -2.85
C ASN A 81 -15.81 5.44 -2.72
N GLY A 82 -15.40 6.02 -3.86
CA GLY A 82 -14.64 7.27 -3.91
C GLY A 82 -13.14 7.13 -3.59
N GLN A 83 -12.66 5.91 -3.36
CA GLN A 83 -11.25 5.61 -3.08
C GLN A 83 -10.65 4.78 -4.23
N VAL A 84 -9.33 4.84 -4.38
CA VAL A 84 -8.57 4.03 -5.33
C VAL A 84 -7.68 3.07 -4.57
N TYR A 85 -7.78 1.78 -4.87
CA TYR A 85 -7.01 0.72 -4.26
C TYR A 85 -6.00 0.15 -5.25
N MET A 86 -4.85 -0.26 -4.75
CA MET A 86 -3.87 -1.01 -5.51
C MET A 86 -3.18 -2.04 -4.61
N CYS A 87 -3.16 -3.29 -5.07
CA CYS A 87 -2.45 -4.38 -4.43
C CYS A 87 -1.08 -4.58 -5.10
N ALA A 88 -0.05 -4.83 -4.30
CA ALA A 88 1.27 -5.24 -4.74
C ALA A 88 1.80 -6.36 -3.81
N PRO A 89 2.86 -7.08 -4.20
CA PRO A 89 3.58 -7.96 -3.29
C PRO A 89 4.10 -7.23 -2.04
N ALA A 90 4.54 -8.02 -1.05
CA ALA A 90 5.16 -7.46 0.16
C ALA A 90 6.43 -6.65 -0.18
N LEU A 91 6.74 -5.65 0.64
CA LEU A 91 7.92 -4.79 0.41
C LEU A 91 9.22 -5.60 0.37
N ALA A 92 9.38 -6.59 1.26
CA ALA A 92 10.48 -7.55 1.22
C ALA A 92 10.70 -8.18 -0.18
N HIS A 93 9.64 -8.73 -0.78
CA HIS A 93 9.73 -9.33 -2.12
C HIS A 93 10.03 -8.28 -3.20
N LEU A 94 9.38 -7.11 -3.12
CA LEU A 94 9.61 -6.01 -4.04
C LEU A 94 11.06 -5.53 -4.00
N MET A 95 11.74 -5.53 -2.84
CA MET A 95 13.14 -5.10 -2.75
C MET A 95 14.10 -5.99 -3.55
N GLU A 96 13.76 -7.27 -3.73
CA GLU A 96 14.61 -8.26 -4.37
C GLU A 96 14.30 -8.45 -5.86
N ASP A 97 13.06 -8.17 -6.28
CA ASP A 97 12.60 -8.41 -7.66
C ASP A 97 12.52 -7.12 -8.50
N ARG A 98 13.43 -7.00 -9.48
CA ARG A 98 13.49 -5.87 -10.41
C ARG A 98 12.26 -5.76 -11.32
N ILE A 99 11.67 -6.89 -11.72
CA ILE A 99 10.47 -6.92 -12.57
C ILE A 99 9.29 -6.37 -11.76
N GLU A 100 9.13 -6.82 -10.53
CA GLU A 100 8.06 -6.36 -9.64
C GLU A 100 8.21 -4.86 -9.29
N LYS A 101 9.44 -4.37 -9.03
CA LYS A 101 9.69 -2.91 -8.89
C LYS A 101 9.24 -2.12 -10.12
N THR A 102 9.46 -2.67 -11.31
CA THR A 102 9.10 -2.00 -12.57
C THR A 102 7.58 -1.93 -12.73
N LYS A 103 6.87 -3.03 -12.42
CA LYS A 103 5.40 -3.07 -12.42
C LYS A 103 4.82 -2.06 -11.42
N LEU A 104 5.35 -2.05 -10.20
CA LEU A 104 4.96 -1.11 -9.15
C LEU A 104 5.15 0.33 -9.63
N TRP A 105 6.32 0.67 -10.16
CA TRP A 105 6.60 2.04 -10.62
C TRP A 105 5.64 2.50 -11.72
N ASN A 106 5.39 1.65 -12.72
CA ASN A 106 4.42 1.97 -13.77
C ASN A 106 3.02 2.23 -13.22
N MET A 107 2.62 1.49 -12.19
CA MET A 107 1.33 1.67 -11.54
C MET A 107 1.27 2.96 -10.71
N LEU A 108 2.34 3.27 -9.97
CA LEU A 108 2.43 4.50 -9.18
C LEU A 108 2.40 5.75 -10.06
N LYS A 109 3.07 5.72 -11.22
CA LYS A 109 2.99 6.82 -12.19
C LYS A 109 1.55 7.09 -12.63
N GLN A 110 0.78 6.04 -12.93
CA GLN A 110 -0.63 6.19 -13.29
C GLN A 110 -1.46 6.72 -12.12
N LEU A 111 -1.26 6.19 -10.91
CA LEU A 111 -2.03 6.56 -9.72
C LEU A 111 -1.80 8.01 -9.28
N PHE A 112 -0.56 8.51 -9.41
CA PHE A 112 -0.16 9.85 -8.95
C PHE A 112 0.05 10.86 -10.08
N GLY A 113 -0.21 10.47 -11.34
CA GLY A 113 -0.06 11.36 -12.50
C GLY A 113 1.39 11.84 -12.71
N LEU A 114 2.36 10.96 -12.49
CA LEU A 114 3.78 11.27 -12.65
C LEU A 114 4.20 11.06 -14.11
N ALA A 115 4.91 12.04 -14.68
CA ALA A 115 5.46 12.00 -16.03
C ALA A 115 6.72 11.13 -16.11
#